data_AF-A0A968DHI7-F1
#
_entry.id   AF-A0A968DHI7-F1
#
_cell.length_a   1.000
_cell.length_b   1.000
_cell.length_c   1.000
_cell.angle_alpha   90.00
_cell.angle_beta   90.00
_cell.angle_gamma   90.00
#
_symmetry.space_group_name_H-M   'P 1'
#
loop_
_entity.id
_entity.type
_entity.pdbx_description
1 polymer ?
#
loop_
_entity_poly.entity_id
_entity_poly.type
_entity_poly.pdbx_seq_one_letter_code
_entity_poly.pdbx_strand_id
1 'polypeptide(L)'
;EEHNNNAVDFFKATKWIKENLRNAKVSGGVSNVSFSFRGNNVVREAMHSAFLYHGIKAGMDMGIVNAGMIEVYDEIPKDLLE
;
A
#
# COMPACT_ATOMS: atom_id res chain seq x y z
N GLU A 1 -14.06 -12.53 0.09
CA GLU A 1 -14.70 -11.76 -0.99
C GLU A 1 -14.96 -10.32 -0.57
N GLU A 2 -15.66 -10.08 0.53
CA GLU A 2 -15.96 -8.72 1.03
C GLU A 2 -14.73 -7.82 1.22
N HIS A 3 -13.59 -8.38 1.62
CA HIS A 3 -12.35 -7.61 1.86
C HIS A 3 -11.41 -7.50 0.65
N ASN A 4 -11.75 -8.14 -0.48
CA ASN A 4 -10.85 -8.21 -1.63
C ASN A 4 -10.52 -6.82 -2.20
N ASN A 5 -11.42 -5.86 -2.05
CA ASN A 5 -11.26 -4.50 -2.58
C ASN A 5 -10.70 -3.48 -1.59
N ASN A 6 -10.40 -3.86 -0.34
CA ASN A 6 -10.01 -2.89 0.70
C ASN A 6 -8.84 -1.97 0.28
N ALA A 7 -7.81 -2.52 -0.38
CA ALA A 7 -6.69 -1.71 -0.86
C ALA A 7 -7.10 -0.77 -2.00
N VAL A 8 -7.89 -1.28 -2.95
CA VAL A 8 -8.41 -0.49 -4.09
C VAL A 8 -9.29 0.66 -3.58
N ASP A 9 -10.14 0.40 -2.62
CA ASP A 9 -11.04 1.40 -2.03
C ASP A 9 -10.26 2.45 -1.23
N PHE A 10 -9.19 2.04 -0.54
CA PHE A 10 -8.26 2.99 0.08
C PHE A 10 -7.64 3.94 -0.95
N PHE A 11 -7.19 3.43 -2.11
CA PHE A 11 -6.61 4.27 -3.17
C PHE A 11 -7.65 5.21 -3.80
N LYS A 12 -8.87 4.73 -4.06
CA LYS A 12 -9.98 5.56 -4.56
C LYS A 12 -10.33 6.68 -3.59
N ALA A 13 -10.43 6.36 -2.30
CA ALA A 13 -10.69 7.34 -1.24
C ALA A 13 -9.55 8.35 -1.11
N THR A 14 -8.29 7.88 -1.18
CA THR A 14 -7.10 8.72 -1.19
C THR A 14 -7.20 9.76 -2.31
N LYS A 15 -7.42 9.30 -3.56
CA LYS A 15 -7.55 10.18 -4.72
C LYS A 15 -8.65 11.22 -4.52
N TRP A 16 -9.83 10.79 -4.06
CA TRP A 16 -10.95 11.68 -3.79
C TRP A 16 -10.60 12.73 -2.73
N ILE A 17 -9.96 12.34 -1.62
CA ILE A 17 -9.52 13.28 -0.57
C ILE A 17 -8.56 14.31 -1.15
N LYS A 18 -7.60 13.90 -1.98
CA LYS A 18 -6.62 14.82 -2.58
C LYS A 18 -7.26 15.80 -3.56
N GLU A 19 -8.32 15.40 -4.26
CA GLU A 19 -9.05 16.24 -5.20
C GLU A 19 -10.01 17.23 -4.51
N ASN A 20 -10.58 16.86 -3.37
CA ASN A 20 -11.70 17.60 -2.76
C ASN A 20 -11.33 18.33 -1.45
N LEU A 21 -10.35 17.85 -0.70
CA LEU A 21 -9.98 18.38 0.60
C LEU A 21 -8.59 19.04 0.52
N ARG A 22 -8.57 20.30 0.11
CA ARG A 22 -7.34 21.07 -0.03
C ARG A 22 -6.53 21.05 1.28
N ASN A 23 -5.23 20.81 1.15
CA ASN A 23 -4.24 20.69 2.24
C ASN A 23 -4.36 19.43 3.11
N ALA A 24 -5.43 18.64 3.00
CA ALA A 24 -5.51 17.37 3.72
C ALA A 24 -4.41 16.41 3.23
N LYS A 25 -3.82 15.69 4.19
CA LYS A 25 -2.80 14.68 3.96
C LYS A 25 -3.39 13.30 4.19
N VAL A 26 -2.94 12.32 3.41
CA VAL A 26 -3.39 10.94 3.55
C VAL A 26 -2.26 10.06 4.05
N SER A 27 -2.56 9.28 5.09
CA SER A 27 -1.67 8.29 5.68
C SER A 27 -2.39 6.97 5.93
N GLY A 28 -1.63 5.88 6.10
CA GLY A 28 -2.16 4.54 6.33
C GLY A 28 -1.13 3.59 6.93
N GLY A 29 -1.61 2.63 7.72
CA GLY A 29 -0.79 1.55 8.27
C GLY A 29 -0.56 0.45 7.26
N VAL A 30 0.58 0.47 6.56
CA VAL A 30 0.85 -0.40 5.41
C VAL A 30 0.88 -1.87 5.82
N SER A 31 1.46 -2.19 6.98
CA SER A 31 1.59 -3.57 7.47
C SER A 31 0.27 -4.34 7.59
N ASN A 32 -0.85 -3.63 7.71
CA ASN A 32 -2.18 -4.22 7.85
C ASN A 32 -2.66 -4.93 6.58
N VAL A 33 -2.24 -4.47 5.39
CA VAL A 33 -2.64 -5.08 4.10
C VAL A 33 -2.18 -6.54 3.99
N SER A 34 -1.08 -6.85 4.68
CA SER A 34 -0.37 -8.12 4.59
C SER A 34 -0.66 -9.07 5.77
N PHE A 35 -1.64 -8.75 6.61
CA PHE A 35 -1.87 -9.47 7.88
C PHE A 35 -2.11 -10.96 7.68
N SER A 36 -2.83 -11.34 6.62
CA SER A 36 -3.14 -12.73 6.29
C SER A 36 -1.91 -13.57 5.93
N PHE A 37 -0.77 -12.94 5.63
CA PHE A 37 0.48 -13.60 5.22
C PHE A 37 1.54 -13.59 6.34
N ARG A 38 1.13 -13.44 7.61
CA ARG A 38 2.04 -13.54 8.76
C ARG A 38 2.89 -14.80 8.68
N GLY A 39 4.20 -14.64 8.86
CA GLY A 39 5.19 -15.71 8.73
C GLY A 39 5.87 -15.78 7.36
N ASN A 40 5.30 -15.16 6.32
CA ASN A 40 5.91 -15.07 4.99
C ASN A 40 6.39 -13.64 4.70
N ASN A 41 7.59 -13.29 5.16
CA ASN A 41 8.09 -11.91 5.04
C ASN A 41 8.29 -11.48 3.59
N VAL A 42 8.73 -12.37 2.69
CA VAL A 42 8.93 -12.06 1.27
C VAL A 42 7.64 -11.54 0.63
N VAL A 43 6.53 -12.27 0.79
CA VAL A 43 5.23 -11.83 0.24
C VAL A 43 4.76 -10.55 0.93
N ARG A 44 4.96 -10.41 2.24
CA ARG A 44 4.53 -9.21 2.97
C ARG A 44 5.28 -7.97 2.49
N GLU A 45 6.59 -8.05 2.31
CA GLU A 45 7.44 -6.95 1.82
C GLU A 45 7.07 -6.55 0.39
N ALA A 46 6.83 -7.53 -0.49
CA ALA A 46 6.33 -7.27 -1.83
C ALA A 46 4.96 -6.56 -1.81
N MET A 47 4.03 -7.02 -0.96
CA MET A 47 2.72 -6.38 -0.78
C MET A 47 2.83 -4.95 -0.25
N HIS A 48 3.75 -4.66 0.69
CA HIS A 48 3.94 -3.32 1.24
C HIS A 48 4.43 -2.36 0.16
N SER A 49 5.41 -2.79 -0.60
CA SER A 49 6.03 -2.02 -1.69
C SER A 49 5.01 -1.77 -2.82
N ALA A 50 4.23 -2.78 -3.20
CA ALA A 50 3.14 -2.61 -4.17
C ALA A 50 2.03 -1.67 -3.67
N PHE A 51 1.62 -1.81 -2.40
CA PHE A 51 0.64 -0.92 -1.80
C PHE A 51 1.13 0.53 -1.79
N LEU A 52 2.37 0.77 -1.39
CA LEU A 52 2.98 2.10 -1.38
C LEU A 52 3.09 2.68 -2.79
N TYR A 53 3.52 1.88 -3.78
CA TYR A 53 3.62 2.31 -5.18
C TYR A 53 2.28 2.85 -5.71
N HIS A 54 1.21 2.08 -5.53
CA HIS A 54 -0.13 2.50 -5.98
C HIS A 54 -0.75 3.59 -5.10
N GLY A 55 -0.52 3.56 -3.78
CA GLY A 55 -0.99 4.56 -2.84
C GLY A 55 -0.38 5.94 -3.12
N ILE A 56 0.93 6.01 -3.34
CA ILE A 56 1.64 7.25 -3.70
C ILE A 56 1.13 7.77 -5.04
N LYS A 57 0.93 6.90 -6.05
CA LYS A 57 0.31 7.30 -7.33
C LYS A 57 -1.12 7.84 -7.15
N ALA A 58 -1.87 7.34 -6.19
CA ALA A 58 -3.20 7.87 -5.84
C ALA A 58 -3.14 9.17 -5.02
N GLY A 59 -1.96 9.58 -4.55
CA GLY A 59 -1.73 10.82 -3.81
C GLY A 59 -1.56 10.67 -2.30
N MET A 60 -1.25 9.46 -1.81
CA MET A 60 -0.88 9.22 -0.42
C MET A 60 0.43 9.95 -0.08
N ASP A 61 0.44 10.72 1.00
CA ASP A 61 1.56 11.58 1.37
C ASP A 61 2.52 10.90 2.37
N MET A 62 2.00 10.01 3.20
CA MET A 62 2.71 9.40 4.32
C MET A 62 2.26 7.95 4.52
N GLY A 63 3.07 7.11 5.17
CA GLY A 63 2.67 5.77 5.58
C GLY A 63 3.34 5.35 6.88
N ILE A 64 2.60 4.62 7.72
CA ILE A 64 3.19 3.95 8.89
C ILE A 64 3.71 2.60 8.41
N VAL A 65 5.04 2.49 8.35
CA VAL A 65 5.76 1.39 7.72
C VAL A 65 6.82 0.82 8.66
N ASN A 66 7.24 -0.41 8.42
CA ASN A 66 8.50 -0.91 8.95
C ASN A 66 9.62 -0.55 7.97
N ALA A 67 10.44 0.44 8.32
CA ALA A 67 11.48 0.96 7.43
C ALA A 67 12.54 -0.09 7.02
N GLY A 68 12.72 -1.16 7.81
CA GLY A 68 13.64 -2.27 7.47
C GLY A 68 13.03 -3.36 6.59
N MET A 69 11.75 -3.25 6.22
CA MET A 69 10.99 -4.23 5.43
C MET A 69 10.31 -3.55 4.23
N ILE A 70 11.04 -2.67 3.56
CA ILE A 70 10.59 -2.02 2.32
C ILE A 70 11.60 -2.37 1.22
N GLU A 71 11.10 -3.00 0.17
CA GLU A 71 11.86 -3.33 -1.02
C GLU A 71 11.62 -2.27 -2.11
N VAL A 72 12.57 -2.13 -3.04
CA VAL A 72 12.36 -1.29 -4.23
C VAL A 72 11.37 -2.00 -5.14
N TYR A 73 10.25 -1.33 -5.47
CA TYR A 73 9.16 -1.95 -6.23
C TYR A 73 9.61 -2.63 -7.54
N ASP A 74 10.55 -2.02 -8.25
CA ASP A 74 11.08 -2.55 -9.53
C ASP A 74 12.01 -3.76 -9.36
N GLU A 75 12.48 -4.03 -8.14
CA GLU A 75 13.36 -5.17 -7.81
C GLU A 75 12.56 -6.41 -7.38
N ILE A 76 11.27 -6.25 -7.08
CA ILE A 76 10.40 -7.36 -6.66
C ILE A 76 10.30 -8.39 -7.79
N PRO A 77 10.44 -9.69 -7.50
CA PRO A 77 10.20 -10.76 -8.46
C PRO A 77 8.85 -10.60 -9.16
N LYS A 78 8.85 -10.62 -10.51
CA LYS A 78 7.65 -10.31 -11.30
C LYS A 78 6.49 -11.26 -11.03
N ASP A 79 6.78 -12.51 -10.70
CA ASP A 79 5.80 -13.53 -10.31
C ASP A 79 5.05 -13.18 -9.00
N LEU A 80 5.59 -12.28 -8.18
CA LEU A 80 4.91 -11.75 -6.99
C LEU A 80 4.11 -10.47 -7.27
N LEU A 81 4.27 -9.87 -8.45
CA LEU A 81 3.57 -8.65 -8.87
C LEU A 81 2.39 -8.91 -9.83
N GLU A 82 2.30 -10.12 -10.40
CA GLU A 82 1.21 -10.59 -11.25
C GLU A 82 -0.01 -11.05 -10.45
#